data_AF-A0A949GP62-F1
#
_entry.id   AF-A0A949GP62-F1
#
_cell.length_a   1.000
_cell.length_b   1.000
_cell.length_c   1.000
_cell.angle_alpha   90.00
_cell.angle_beta   90.00
_cell.angle_gamma   90.00
#
_symmetry.space_group_name_H-M   'P 1'
#
loop_
_entity.id
_entity.type
_entity.pdbx_description
1 polymer ?
#
loop_
_entity_poly.entity_id
_entity_poly.type
_entity_poly.pdbx_seq_one_letter_code
_entity_poly.pdbx_strand_id
1 'polypeptide(L)'
;MQSITAHPGDAAWLAFGFFGTALFGSRFIIQWIMSEMKGRSVMPIAFWYFSLAGGLVTLIYAIHIKNPPFILGQALPLVIYGRNLYLVYREKAAERRQTA
;
A
#
# COMPACT_ATOMS: atom_id res chain seq x y z
N MET A 1 7.52 -12.38 28.39
CA MET A 1 7.97 -12.70 27.02
C MET A 1 7.72 -14.18 26.81
N GLN A 2 6.51 -14.55 26.37
CA GLN A 2 6.11 -15.95 26.21
C GLN A 2 6.76 -16.51 24.94
N SER A 3 7.39 -17.68 25.06
CA SER A 3 8.12 -18.38 24.02
C SER A 3 7.17 -18.79 22.88
N ILE A 4 7.23 -18.09 21.75
CA ILE A 4 6.46 -18.33 20.51
C ILE A 4 6.93 -19.62 19.78
N THR A 5 7.70 -20.50 20.43
CA THR A 5 8.41 -21.61 19.77
C THR A 5 8.27 -22.92 20.54
N ALA A 6 7.05 -23.37 20.84
CA ALA A 6 6.87 -24.63 21.58
C ALA A 6 5.94 -25.67 20.91
N HIS A 7 5.14 -25.32 19.88
CA HIS A 7 4.31 -26.31 19.20
C HIS A 7 4.56 -26.35 17.69
N PRO A 8 4.70 -27.55 17.06
CA PRO A 8 4.83 -27.68 15.60
C PRO A 8 3.69 -27.02 14.81
N GLY A 9 2.52 -26.86 15.43
CA GLY A 9 1.40 -26.10 14.86
C GLY A 9 1.70 -24.61 14.70
N ASP A 10 2.56 -24.02 15.54
CA ASP A 10 2.89 -22.59 15.51
C ASP A 10 3.61 -22.20 14.23
N ALA A 11 4.47 -23.08 13.69
CA ALA A 11 5.16 -22.85 12.43
C ALA A 11 4.18 -22.88 11.23
N ALA A 12 3.20 -23.78 11.24
CA ALA A 12 2.17 -23.85 10.22
C ALA A 12 1.27 -22.60 10.25
N TRP A 13 0.87 -22.15 11.45
CA TRP A 13 0.09 -20.92 11.64
C TRP A 13 0.89 -19.66 11.25
N LEU A 14 2.19 -19.63 11.56
CA LEU A 14 3.07 -18.55 11.15
C LEU A 14 3.17 -18.47 9.61
N ALA A 15 3.41 -19.60 8.95
CA ALA A 15 3.43 -19.67 7.48
C ALA A 15 2.10 -19.23 6.87
N PHE A 16 0.97 -19.66 7.44
CA PHE A 16 -0.35 -19.25 7.00
C PHE A 16 -0.58 -17.74 7.17
N GLY A 17 -0.13 -17.16 8.28
CA GLY A 17 -0.19 -15.70 8.52
C GLY A 17 0.66 -14.91 7.52
N PHE A 18 1.86 -15.38 7.20
CA PHE A 18 2.68 -14.78 6.15
C PHE A 18 2.05 -14.92 4.76
N PHE A 19 1.45 -16.07 4.44
CA PHE A 19 0.74 -16.28 3.19
C PHE A 19 -0.46 -15.34 3.05
N GLY A 20 -1.26 -15.19 4.10
CA GLY A 20 -2.35 -14.22 4.15
C GLY A 20 -1.85 -12.79 3.95
N THR A 21 -0.77 -12.41 4.63
CA THR A 21 -0.13 -11.09 4.48
C THR A 21 0.36 -10.86 3.04
N ALA A 22 0.97 -11.87 2.41
CA ALA A 22 1.43 -11.81 1.02
C ALA A 22 0.25 -11.67 0.05
N LEU A 23 -0.85 -12.41 0.24
CA LEU A 23 -2.08 -12.25 -0.54
C LEU A 23 -2.72 -10.88 -0.36
N PHE A 24 -2.64 -10.29 0.83
CA PHE A 24 -3.11 -8.92 1.05
C PHE A 24 -2.22 -7.88 0.37
N GLY A 25 -0.90 -8.01 0.47
CA GLY A 25 0.06 -7.13 -0.19
C GLY A 25 0.01 -7.23 -1.72
N SER A 26 -0.24 -8.41 -2.27
CA SER A 26 -0.29 -8.64 -3.72
C SER A 26 -1.35 -7.79 -4.43
N ARG A 27 -2.43 -7.39 -3.74
CA ARG A 27 -3.45 -6.48 -4.29
C ARG A 27 -2.86 -5.16 -4.77
N PHE A 28 -1.89 -4.61 -4.05
CA PHE A 28 -1.20 -3.38 -4.44
C PHE A 28 -0.21 -3.64 -5.58
N ILE A 29 0.48 -4.78 -5.58
CA ILE A 29 1.43 -5.15 -6.65
C ILE A 29 0.69 -5.37 -7.97
N ILE A 30 -0.40 -6.14 -7.96
CA ILE A 30 -1.22 -6.41 -9.15
C ILE A 30 -1.81 -5.09 -9.67
N GLN A 31 -2.30 -4.23 -8.79
CA GLN A 31 -2.78 -2.90 -9.20
C GLN A 31 -1.67 -2.10 -9.87
N TRP A 32 -0.46 -2.09 -9.29
CA TRP A 32 0.67 -1.35 -9.85
C TRP A 32 1.03 -1.89 -11.24
N ILE A 33 1.20 -3.21 -11.39
CA ILE A 33 1.46 -3.84 -12.68
C ILE A 33 0.39 -3.46 -13.70
N MET A 34 -0.89 -3.52 -13.32
CA MET A 34 -1.99 -3.14 -14.21
C MET A 34 -1.99 -1.66 -14.60
N SER A 35 -1.57 -0.75 -13.69
CA SER A 35 -1.42 0.66 -14.02
C SER A 35 -0.25 0.93 -14.96
N GLU A 36 0.87 0.20 -14.78
CA GLU A 36 2.05 0.32 -15.63
C GLU A 36 1.75 -0.21 -17.04
N MET A 37 1.07 -1.37 -17.14
CA MET A 37 0.64 -1.96 -18.41
C MET A 37 -0.32 -1.05 -19.20
N LYS A 38 -1.17 -0.29 -18.51
CA LYS A 38 -2.16 0.61 -19.15
C LYS A 38 -1.66 2.05 -19.30
N GLY A 39 -0.49 2.38 -18.74
CA GLY A 39 0.06 3.75 -18.73
C GLY A 39 -0.77 4.78 -17.95
N ARG A 40 -1.80 4.34 -17.22
CA ARG A 40 -2.76 5.19 -16.51
C ARG A 40 -3.22 4.59 -15.20
N SER A 41 -3.65 5.44 -14.27
CA SER A 41 -4.19 4.96 -13.00
C SER A 41 -5.58 4.36 -13.20
N VAL A 42 -5.69 3.05 -12.97
CA VAL A 42 -6.94 2.30 -13.15
C VAL A 42 -7.95 2.55 -12.02
N MET A 43 -7.48 2.99 -10.84
CA MET A 43 -8.32 3.19 -9.66
C MET A 43 -8.87 4.62 -9.57
N PRO A 44 -10.09 4.82 -9.01
CA PRO A 44 -10.68 6.15 -8.83
C PRO A 44 -9.78 7.07 -8.01
N ILE A 45 -9.75 8.37 -8.32
CA ILE A 45 -8.92 9.34 -7.57
C ILE A 45 -9.24 9.37 -6.06
N ALA A 46 -10.50 9.14 -5.70
CA ALA A 46 -10.94 9.03 -4.31
C ALA A 46 -10.21 7.91 -3.57
N PHE A 47 -9.96 6.76 -4.21
CA PHE A 47 -9.21 5.66 -3.62
C PHE A 47 -7.81 6.12 -3.18
N TRP A 48 -7.13 6.90 -4.00
CA TRP A 48 -5.78 7.41 -3.69
C TRP A 48 -5.80 8.42 -2.54
N TYR A 49 -6.78 9.32 -2.48
CA TYR A 49 -6.92 10.24 -1.35
C TYR A 49 -7.22 9.52 -0.04
N PHE A 50 -8.18 8.59 -0.03
CA PHE A 50 -8.49 7.82 1.17
C PHE A 50 -7.31 6.94 1.61
N SER A 51 -6.55 6.37 0.65
CA SER A 51 -5.36 5.57 0.95
C SER A 51 -4.24 6.42 1.54
N LEU A 52 -3.99 7.62 0.98
CA LEU A 52 -3.00 8.55 1.50
C LEU A 52 -3.40 9.08 2.89
N ALA A 53 -4.64 9.52 3.05
CA ALA A 53 -5.14 10.04 4.32
C ALA A 53 -5.13 8.95 5.42
N GLY A 54 -5.67 7.77 5.12
CA GLY A 54 -5.66 6.64 6.04
C GLY A 54 -4.25 6.19 6.38
N GLY A 55 -3.37 6.08 5.38
CA GLY A 55 -1.95 5.75 5.57
C GLY A 55 -1.25 6.75 6.48
N LEU A 56 -1.47 8.06 6.29
CA LEU A 56 -0.89 9.11 7.16
C LEU A 56 -1.38 8.99 8.61
N VAL A 57 -2.69 8.78 8.81
CA VAL A 57 -3.25 8.56 10.16
C VAL A 57 -2.59 7.35 10.82
N THR A 58 -2.47 6.23 10.11
CA THR A 58 -1.84 5.02 10.68
C THR A 58 -0.34 5.16 10.88
N LEU A 59 0.36 5.94 10.05
CA LEU A 59 1.79 6.22 10.21
C LEU A 59 2.03 7.11 11.44
N ILE A 60 1.23 8.16 11.62
CA ILE A 60 1.28 9.01 12.83
C ILE A 60 1.04 8.16 14.07
N TYR A 61 0.05 7.28 14.02
CA TYR A 61 -0.22 6.34 15.10
C TYR A 61 0.95 5.37 15.33
N ALA A 62 1.55 4.82 14.27
CA ALA A 62 2.70 3.92 14.36
C ALA A 62 3.93 4.59 15.01
N ILE A 63 4.16 5.86 14.69
CA ILE A 63 5.20 6.70 15.30
C ILE A 63 4.88 6.94 16.78
N HIS A 64 3.63 7.24 17.12
CA HIS A 64 3.19 7.44 18.50
C HIS A 64 3.46 6.21 19.38
N ILE A 65 3.18 5.00 18.87
CA ILE A 65 3.46 3.74 19.59
C ILE A 65 4.93 3.28 19.47
N LYS A 66 5.79 4.03 18.76
CA LYS A 66 7.22 3.76 18.57
C LYS A 66 7.52 2.34 18.09
N ASN A 67 6.74 1.83 17.13
CA ASN A 67 6.90 0.47 16.59
C ASN A 67 7.57 0.52 15.20
N PRO A 68 8.90 0.23 15.09
CA PRO A 68 9.61 0.43 13.83
C PRO A 68 9.12 -0.44 12.66
N PRO A 69 8.85 -1.76 12.84
CA PRO A 69 8.25 -2.56 11.76
C PRO A 69 6.92 -2.00 11.25
N PHE A 70 6.07 -1.52 12.15
CA PHE A 70 4.78 -0.95 11.76
C PHE A 70 4.92 0.40 11.06
N ILE A 71 5.86 1.25 11.49
CA ILE A 71 6.22 2.50 10.81
C ILE A 71 6.68 2.21 9.38
N LEU A 72 7.60 1.26 9.19
CA LEU A 72 8.09 0.88 7.86
C LEU A 72 6.97 0.33 6.98
N GLY A 73 6.09 -0.51 7.55
CA GLY A 73 4.94 -1.07 6.88
C GLY A 73 3.94 -0.02 6.37
N GLN A 74 3.74 1.08 7.13
CA GLN A 74 2.83 2.15 6.73
C GLN A 74 3.49 3.23 5.87
N ALA A 75 4.81 3.42 5.98
CA ALA A 75 5.55 4.41 5.18
C ALA A 75 5.69 3.98 3.70
N LEU A 76 5.94 2.68 3.44
CA LEU A 76 6.14 2.17 2.08
C LEU A 76 4.94 2.41 1.13
N PRO A 77 3.69 2.10 1.52
CA PRO A 77 2.53 2.33 0.66
C PRO A 77 2.26 3.80 0.35
N LEU A 78 2.60 4.73 1.27
CA LEU A 78 2.40 6.17 1.05
C LEU A 78 3.16 6.70 -0.17
N VAL A 79 4.35 6.15 -0.44
CA VAL A 79 5.13 6.51 -1.64
C VAL A 79 4.41 6.08 -2.92
N ILE A 80 3.83 4.88 -2.91
CA ILE A 80 3.06 4.34 -4.05
C ILE A 80 1.80 5.20 -4.29
N TYR A 81 1.09 5.58 -3.22
CA TYR A 81 -0.10 6.42 -3.31
C TYR A 81 0.23 7.81 -3.86
N GLY A 82 1.32 8.41 -3.41
CA GLY A 82 1.82 9.69 -3.92
C GLY A 82 2.20 9.64 -5.40
N ARG A 83 2.97 8.63 -5.82
CA ARG A 83 3.33 8.40 -7.24
C ARG A 83 2.07 8.28 -8.10
N ASN A 84 1.11 7.46 -7.66
CA ASN A 84 -0.09 7.20 -8.45
C ASN A 84 -0.99 8.44 -8.57
N LEU A 85 -1.07 9.26 -7.52
CA LEU A 85 -1.76 10.54 -7.60
C LEU A 85 -1.07 11.51 -8.57
N TYR A 86 0.27 11.58 -8.55
CA TYR A 86 1.04 12.38 -9.51
C TYR A 86 0.79 11.95 -10.96
N LEU A 87 0.77 10.64 -11.25
CA LEU A 87 0.47 10.12 -12.58
C LEU A 87 -0.91 10.56 -13.08
N VAL A 88 -1.94 10.51 -12.23
CA VAL A 88 -3.30 10.97 -12.56
C VAL A 88 -3.31 12.44 -12.94
N TYR A 89 -2.60 13.29 -12.19
CA TYR A 89 -2.55 14.72 -12.49
C TYR A 89 -1.81 15.03 -13.79
N ARG A 90 -0.73 14.31 -14.07
CA ARG A 90 0.02 14.46 -15.33
C ARG A 90 -0.82 14.09 -16.55
N GLU A 91 -1.58 13.00 -16.46
CA GLU A 91 -2.49 12.56 -17.53
C GLU A 91 -3.60 13.59 -17.79
N LYS A 92 -4.28 14.07 -16.73
CA LYS A 92 -5.28 15.14 -16.84
C LYS A 92 -4.72 16.44 -17.43
N ALA A 93 -3.47 16.79 -17.14
CA ALA A 93 -2.84 17.98 -17.70
C ALA A 93 -2.49 17.81 -19.18
N ALA A 94 -2.12 16.61 -19.62
CA ALA A 94 -1.87 16.30 -21.03
C ALA A 94 -3.18 16.31 -21.85
N GLU A 95 -4.26 15.72 -21.33
CA GLU A 95 -5.59 15.74 -21.96
C GLU A 95 -6.09 17.17 -22.19
N ARG A 96 -5.99 18.04 -21.17
CA ARG A 96 -6.39 19.46 -21.28
C ARG A 96 -5.68 20.22 -22.39
N ARG A 97 -4.42 19.87 -22.70
CA ARG A 97 -3.63 20.50 -23.77
C ARG A 97 -4.02 20.00 -25.17
N GLN A 98 -4.67 18.84 -25.29
CA GLN A 98 -5.13 18.31 -26.57
C GLN A 98 -6.54 18.81 -26.92
N THR A 99 -7.34 19.20 -25.91
CA THR A 99 -8.69 19.75 -26.07
C THR A 99 -8.76 21.29 -26.12
N ALA A 100 -7.63 21.98 -25.93
CA ALA A 100 -7.51 23.45 -25.98
C ALA A 100 -6.81 23.87 -27.27
#